data_AF-A0A656GAB6-F1
#
_entry.id   AF-A0A656GAB6-F1
#
_cell.length_a   1.000
_cell.length_b   1.000
_cell.length_c   1.000
_cell.angle_alpha   90.00
_cell.angle_beta   90.00
_cell.angle_gamma   90.00
#
_symmetry.space_group_name_H-M   'P 1'
#
loop_
_entity.id
_entity.type
_entity.pdbx_description
1 polymer ?
#
loop_
_entity_poly.entity_id
_entity_poly.type
_entity_poly.pdbx_seq_one_letter_code
_entity_poly.pdbx_strand_id
1 'polypeptide(L)'
;VISLHTPLSKTGALATWHLLDETRLRQLRQGAWLINASRGAVVDNTALHDVLLEREDLQAVLDVWEGEPQVNVALADLCVLGTPHIAGYSLDGRQRGTAQIYQALCAFLGQPAVIKLDDLLPKPWLAQVSLDAASDPVWALNMLCRGVYDPRRDDADFRRSLTGDTASQRLAFDALRKHYPSRREIEGLKVRLEGESGGLAQLVRALGAVLV
;
A
#
# COMPACT_ATOMS: atom_id res chain seq x y z
N VAL A 1 -10.00 -6.95 10.87
CA VAL A 1 -9.27 -6.06 9.95
C VAL A 1 -10.24 -5.58 8.88
N ILE A 2 -10.29 -4.28 8.61
CA ILE A 2 -11.07 -3.63 7.55
C ILE A 2 -10.09 -2.88 6.67
N SER A 3 -10.09 -3.13 5.36
CA SER A 3 -9.26 -2.42 4.39
C SER A 3 -10.14 -1.83 3.29
N LEU A 4 -10.01 -0.52 3.05
CA LEU A 4 -10.86 0.23 2.13
C LEU A 4 -10.19 0.31 0.74
N HIS A 5 -10.96 -0.08 -0.29
CA HIS A 5 -10.54 -0.12 -1.70
C HIS A 5 -11.64 0.39 -2.64
N THR A 6 -12.43 1.36 -2.19
CA THR A 6 -13.53 1.93 -2.98
C THR A 6 -13.09 3.21 -3.71
N PRO A 7 -13.72 3.57 -4.85
CA PRO A 7 -13.62 4.93 -5.36
C PRO A 7 -14.22 5.92 -4.35
N LEU A 8 -13.98 7.23 -4.55
CA LEU A 8 -14.68 8.29 -3.83
C LEU A 8 -15.87 8.78 -4.65
N SER A 9 -17.08 8.59 -4.15
CA SER A 9 -18.32 9.14 -4.71
C SER A 9 -19.09 9.88 -3.62
N LYS A 10 -19.52 11.11 -3.91
CA LYS A 10 -20.34 11.92 -2.98
C LYS A 10 -21.84 11.67 -3.12
N THR A 11 -22.26 11.04 -4.23
CA THR A 11 -23.67 10.92 -4.60
C THR A 11 -23.99 9.49 -5.05
N GLY A 12 -25.29 9.20 -5.12
CA GLY A 12 -25.80 7.89 -5.50
C GLY A 12 -25.99 6.94 -4.31
N ALA A 13 -26.67 5.82 -4.56
CA ALA A 13 -27.03 4.85 -3.52
C ALA A 13 -25.82 4.15 -2.88
N LEU A 14 -24.67 4.18 -3.55
CA LEU A 14 -23.40 3.61 -3.10
C LEU A 14 -22.35 4.72 -2.88
N ALA A 15 -22.78 5.90 -2.42
CA ALA A 15 -21.85 6.97 -2.05
C ALA A 15 -20.87 6.48 -0.99
N THR A 16 -19.60 6.86 -1.16
CA THR A 16 -18.48 6.44 -0.31
C THR A 16 -17.81 7.61 0.39
N TRP A 17 -18.25 8.85 0.15
CA TRP A 17 -17.89 9.98 0.98
C TRP A 17 -18.30 9.71 2.43
N HIS A 18 -17.32 9.75 3.33
CA HIS A 18 -17.49 9.41 4.75
C HIS A 18 -18.22 8.06 4.92
N LEU A 19 -17.85 7.08 4.09
CA LEU A 19 -18.30 5.69 4.23
C LEU A 19 -18.05 5.18 5.64
N LEU A 20 -16.92 5.54 6.25
CA LEU A 20 -16.72 5.42 7.69
C LEU A 20 -16.81 6.80 8.32
N ASP A 21 -18.03 7.14 8.72
CA ASP A 21 -18.38 8.27 9.59
C ASP A 21 -18.15 7.92 11.08
N GLU A 22 -18.33 8.90 11.96
CA GLU A 22 -18.18 8.73 13.41
C GLU A 22 -19.02 7.57 13.96
N THR A 23 -20.27 7.45 13.52
CA THR A 23 -21.19 6.41 14.02
C THR A 23 -20.65 5.01 13.72
N ARG A 24 -20.18 4.78 12.49
CA ARG A 24 -19.61 3.50 12.08
C ARG A 24 -18.25 3.24 12.72
N LEU A 25 -17.41 4.26 12.86
CA LEU A 25 -16.12 4.17 13.54
C LEU A 25 -16.28 3.74 15.00
N ARG A 26 -17.25 4.30 15.73
CA ARG A 26 -17.54 3.91 17.12
C ARG A 26 -18.05 2.47 17.26
N GLN A 27 -18.68 1.93 16.23
CA GLN A 27 -19.19 0.56 16.19
C GLN A 27 -18.13 -0.49 15.81
N LEU A 28 -16.89 -0.08 15.52
CA LEU A 28 -15.80 -1.01 15.26
C LEU A 28 -15.58 -1.92 16.48
N ARG A 29 -15.43 -3.22 16.17
CA ARG A 29 -15.16 -4.27 17.17
C ARG A 29 -13.88 -3.95 17.93
N GLN A 30 -13.81 -4.42 19.17
CA GLN A 30 -12.61 -4.26 19.99
C GLN A 30 -11.39 -4.85 19.28
N GLY A 31 -10.26 -4.13 19.26
CA GLY A 31 -9.03 -4.60 18.60
C GLY A 31 -9.06 -4.50 17.07
N ALA A 32 -10.01 -3.76 16.48
CA ALA A 32 -10.11 -3.66 15.03
C ALA A 32 -8.98 -2.83 14.41
N TRP A 33 -8.47 -3.33 13.29
CA TRP A 33 -7.54 -2.62 12.42
C TRP A 33 -8.31 -2.02 11.25
N LEU A 34 -8.18 -0.71 11.05
CA LEU A 34 -8.69 0.03 9.90
C LEU A 34 -7.53 0.45 9.01
N ILE A 35 -7.60 0.09 7.73
CA ILE A 35 -6.62 0.43 6.71
C ILE A 35 -7.33 1.22 5.61
N ASN A 36 -6.88 2.45 5.32
CA ASN A 36 -7.34 3.21 4.17
C ASN A 36 -6.17 3.57 3.26
N ALA A 37 -6.14 2.92 2.09
CA ALA A 37 -5.26 3.25 0.98
C ALA A 37 -6.06 3.50 -0.31
N SER A 38 -7.31 3.95 -0.16
CA SER A 38 -8.23 4.23 -1.27
C SER A 38 -8.25 5.71 -1.63
N ARG A 39 -9.14 6.48 -1.01
CA ARG A 39 -9.22 7.95 -1.07
C ARG A 39 -9.46 8.49 0.34
N GLY A 40 -8.90 9.66 0.65
CA GLY A 40 -8.93 10.25 1.99
C GLY A 40 -10.34 10.35 2.56
N ALA A 41 -11.20 11.12 1.89
CA ALA A 41 -12.58 11.40 2.31
C ALA A 41 -13.53 10.18 2.27
N VAL A 42 -13.03 8.95 2.08
CA VAL A 42 -13.82 7.74 2.33
C VAL A 42 -13.97 7.49 3.84
N VAL A 43 -13.01 7.95 4.63
CA VAL A 43 -13.10 8.00 6.09
C VAL A 43 -13.24 9.47 6.48
N ASP A 44 -14.13 9.77 7.42
CA ASP A 44 -14.13 11.09 8.06
C ASP A 44 -12.91 11.18 8.97
N ASN A 45 -11.89 11.92 8.54
CA ASN A 45 -10.63 12.03 9.27
C ASN A 45 -10.77 12.78 10.60
N THR A 46 -11.75 13.66 10.74
CA THR A 46 -12.00 14.37 12.01
C THR A 46 -12.62 13.41 13.01
N ALA A 47 -13.66 12.67 12.58
CA ALA A 47 -14.27 11.65 13.41
C ALA A 47 -13.29 10.53 13.79
N LEU A 48 -12.41 10.11 12.87
CA LEU A 48 -11.39 9.10 13.15
C LEU A 48 -10.40 9.59 14.22
N HIS A 49 -9.97 10.85 14.16
CA HIS A 49 -9.10 11.43 15.19
C HIS A 49 -9.74 11.35 16.57
N ASP A 50 -11.00 11.82 16.69
CA ASP A 50 -11.70 11.86 17.97
C ASP A 50 -11.96 10.45 18.52
N VAL A 51 -12.32 9.50 17.65
CA VAL A 51 -12.50 8.10 18.03
C VAL A 51 -11.18 7.48 18.51
N LEU A 52 -10.05 7.74 17.85
CA LEU A 52 -8.76 7.18 18.26
C LEU A 52 -8.24 7.75 19.60
N LEU A 53 -8.64 8.97 19.96
CA LEU A 53 -8.37 9.52 21.30
C LEU A 53 -9.14 8.79 22.41
N GLU A 54 -10.34 8.29 22.12
CA GLU A 54 -11.20 7.62 23.09
C GLU A 54 -11.05 6.08 23.10
N ARG A 55 -10.62 5.49 21.97
CA ARG A 55 -10.60 4.03 21.74
C ARG A 55 -9.18 3.55 21.42
N GLU A 56 -8.35 3.43 22.45
CA GLU A 56 -6.97 2.91 22.36
C GLU A 56 -6.87 1.48 21.79
N ASP A 57 -7.97 0.72 21.82
CA ASP A 57 -8.03 -0.64 21.25
C ASP A 57 -8.10 -0.66 19.72
N LEU A 58 -8.35 0.48 19.07
CA LEU A 58 -8.40 0.57 17.62
C LEU A 58 -7.03 0.89 17.05
N GLN A 59 -6.77 0.39 15.85
CA GLN A 59 -5.51 0.59 15.13
C GLN A 59 -5.83 1.15 13.75
N ALA A 60 -5.22 2.29 13.38
CA ALA A 60 -5.42 2.93 12.09
C ALA A 60 -4.14 2.96 11.25
N VAL A 61 -4.27 2.63 9.97
CA VAL A 61 -3.22 2.75 8.95
C VAL A 61 -3.76 3.55 7.78
N LEU A 62 -3.17 4.70 7.49
CA LEU A 62 -3.63 5.61 6.44
C LEU A 62 -2.52 5.88 5.42
N ASP A 63 -2.77 5.55 4.16
CA ASP A 63 -1.97 6.06 3.04
C ASP A 63 -2.62 7.29 2.42
N VAL A 64 -3.90 7.53 2.66
CA VAL A 64 -4.66 8.65 2.06
C VAL A 64 -5.33 9.49 3.12
N TRP A 65 -5.40 10.80 2.87
CA TRP A 65 -5.83 11.79 3.85
C TRP A 65 -6.90 12.72 3.27
N GLU A 66 -7.87 13.10 4.09
CA GLU A 66 -8.79 14.17 3.72
C GLU A 66 -8.02 15.50 3.71
N GLY A 67 -8.12 16.27 2.61
CA GLY A 67 -7.45 17.57 2.49
C GLY A 67 -6.04 17.54 1.88
N GLU A 68 -5.60 16.41 1.30
CA GLU A 68 -4.28 16.31 0.64
C GLU A 68 -3.98 17.49 -0.31
N PRO A 69 -2.75 18.04 -0.30
CA PRO A 69 -1.56 17.54 0.41
C PRO A 69 -1.45 18.01 1.88
N GLN A 70 -2.48 18.68 2.43
CA GLN A 70 -2.50 19.05 3.84
C GLN A 70 -3.04 17.89 4.68
N VAL A 71 -2.25 17.44 5.65
CA VAL A 71 -2.63 16.34 6.54
C VAL A 71 -2.96 16.88 7.93
N ASN A 72 -3.97 16.31 8.58
CA ASN A 72 -4.16 16.49 10.03
C ASN A 72 -3.02 15.78 10.78
N VAL A 73 -2.03 16.54 11.24
CA VAL A 73 -0.84 16.02 11.93
C VAL A 73 -1.21 15.25 13.21
N ALA A 74 -2.18 15.76 13.99
CA ALA A 74 -2.62 15.09 15.21
C ALA A 74 -3.22 13.71 14.91
N LEU A 75 -3.97 13.56 13.81
CA LEU A 75 -4.44 12.25 13.36
C LEU A 75 -3.28 11.34 12.93
N ALA A 76 -2.31 11.88 12.21
CA ALA A 76 -1.14 11.10 11.77
C ALA A 76 -0.33 10.55 12.96
N ASP A 77 -0.23 11.31 14.05
CA ASP A 77 0.44 10.88 15.28
C ASP A 77 -0.28 9.73 15.99
N LEU A 78 -1.62 9.65 15.87
CA LEU A 78 -2.43 8.55 16.42
C LEU A 78 -2.43 7.29 15.53
N CYS A 79 -2.10 7.43 14.24
CA CYS A 79 -2.03 6.30 13.33
C CYS A 79 -0.81 5.42 13.60
N VAL A 80 -0.99 4.10 13.55
CA VAL A 80 0.10 3.12 13.65
C VAL A 80 1.09 3.29 12.50
N LEU A 81 0.55 3.56 11.31
CA LEU A 81 1.30 3.81 10.08
C LEU A 81 0.58 4.88 9.25
N GLY A 82 1.31 5.89 8.81
CA GLY A 82 0.84 6.95 7.92
C GLY A 82 1.78 7.12 6.73
N THR A 83 1.29 7.20 5.50
CA THR A 83 2.13 7.44 4.31
C THR A 83 1.51 8.47 3.36
N PRO A 84 2.30 9.14 2.49
CA PRO A 84 1.82 10.27 1.69
C PRO A 84 1.23 9.82 0.35
N HIS A 85 0.24 8.94 0.36
CA HIS A 85 -0.47 8.48 -0.84
C HIS A 85 0.45 7.83 -1.87
N ILE A 86 1.20 6.82 -1.40
CA ILE A 86 2.24 6.09 -2.14
C ILE A 86 2.03 4.57 -2.14
N ALA A 87 0.90 4.05 -1.64
CA ALA A 87 0.62 2.61 -1.64
C ALA A 87 0.72 2.01 -3.05
N GLY A 88 0.35 2.76 -4.09
CA GLY A 88 0.45 2.36 -5.50
C GLY A 88 1.78 2.66 -6.22
N TYR A 89 2.80 3.21 -5.54
CA TYR A 89 4.00 3.77 -6.19
C TYR A 89 5.11 2.74 -6.50
N SER A 90 4.75 1.50 -6.85
CA SER A 90 5.74 0.54 -7.35
C SER A 90 6.28 0.96 -8.73
N LEU A 91 7.56 0.65 -8.99
CA LEU A 91 8.15 0.81 -10.32
C LEU A 91 7.37 -0.01 -11.35
N ASP A 92 7.07 -1.25 -11.00
CA ASP A 92 6.30 -2.21 -11.79
C ASP A 92 4.91 -1.63 -12.12
N GLY A 93 4.20 -1.10 -11.13
CA GLY A 93 2.87 -0.48 -11.30
C GLY A 93 2.87 0.74 -12.22
N ARG A 94 3.86 1.64 -12.08
CA ARG A 94 3.98 2.80 -12.99
C ARG A 94 4.21 2.37 -14.43
N GLN A 95 5.07 1.37 -14.67
CA GLN A 95 5.37 0.89 -16.02
C GLN A 95 4.25 0.02 -16.59
N ARG A 96 3.51 -0.70 -15.74
CA ARG A 96 2.35 -1.51 -16.12
C ARG A 96 1.26 -0.66 -16.79
N GLY A 97 1.06 0.58 -16.34
CA GLY A 97 0.13 1.51 -16.99
C GLY A 97 0.46 1.76 -18.46
N THR A 98 1.74 2.05 -18.76
CA THR A 98 2.21 2.21 -20.15
C THR A 98 2.10 0.90 -20.93
N ALA A 99 2.47 -0.24 -20.34
CA ALA A 99 2.38 -1.54 -20.98
C ALA A 99 0.93 -1.93 -21.35
N GLN A 100 -0.04 -1.65 -20.49
CA GLN A 100 -1.46 -1.91 -20.76
C GLN A 100 -1.99 -1.04 -21.91
N ILE A 101 -1.60 0.23 -21.96
CA ILE A 101 -1.97 1.13 -23.07
C ILE A 101 -1.34 0.64 -24.37
N TYR A 102 -0.07 0.23 -24.35
CA TYR A 102 0.61 -0.35 -25.51
C TYR A 102 -0.11 -1.61 -26.01
N GLN A 103 -0.46 -2.54 -25.12
CA GLN A 103 -1.20 -3.75 -25.47
C GLN A 103 -2.57 -3.43 -26.08
N ALA A 104 -3.32 -2.50 -25.48
CA ALA A 104 -4.63 -2.08 -25.99
C ALA A 104 -4.51 -1.42 -27.38
N LEU A 105 -3.48 -0.60 -27.59
CA LEU A 105 -3.21 0.02 -28.88
C LEU A 105 -2.83 -1.02 -29.94
N CYS A 106 -1.94 -1.97 -29.62
CA CYS A 106 -1.60 -3.08 -30.50
C CYS A 106 -2.84 -3.88 -30.90
N ALA A 107 -3.71 -4.22 -29.93
CA ALA A 107 -4.96 -4.91 -30.20
C ALA A 107 -5.89 -4.10 -31.12
N PHE A 108 -6.03 -2.79 -30.87
CA PHE A 108 -6.82 -1.89 -31.70
C PHE A 108 -6.30 -1.80 -33.14
N LEU A 109 -4.98 -1.81 -33.33
CA LEU A 109 -4.32 -1.74 -34.64
C LEU A 109 -4.17 -3.11 -35.33
N GLY A 110 -4.55 -4.21 -34.67
CA GLY A 110 -4.34 -5.57 -35.19
C GLY A 110 -2.86 -5.98 -35.26
N GLN A 111 -2.00 -5.40 -34.42
CA GLN A 111 -0.57 -5.69 -34.38
C GLN A 111 -0.21 -6.58 -33.17
N PRO A 112 0.80 -7.46 -33.30
CA PRO A 112 1.28 -8.23 -32.16
C PRO A 112 2.02 -7.33 -31.16
N ALA A 113 1.68 -7.46 -29.87
CA ALA A 113 2.42 -6.84 -28.78
C ALA A 113 3.67 -7.68 -28.47
N VAL A 114 4.82 -7.29 -29.04
CA VAL A 114 6.08 -8.04 -28.92
C VAL A 114 6.92 -7.64 -27.70
N ILE A 115 6.76 -6.41 -27.22
CA ILE A 115 7.47 -5.90 -26.04
C ILE A 115 6.68 -6.28 -24.79
N LYS A 116 7.34 -6.94 -23.83
CA LYS A 116 6.78 -7.30 -22.53
C LYS A 116 7.24 -6.32 -21.46
N LEU A 117 6.48 -6.24 -20.37
CA LEU A 117 6.83 -5.37 -19.24
C LEU A 117 8.21 -5.72 -18.65
N ASP A 118 8.51 -7.02 -18.53
CA ASP A 118 9.81 -7.50 -18.03
C ASP A 118 11.00 -7.07 -18.87
N ASP A 119 10.81 -6.80 -20.17
CA ASP A 119 11.87 -6.31 -21.06
C ASP A 119 12.28 -4.87 -20.72
N LEU A 120 11.41 -4.12 -20.01
CA LEU A 120 11.57 -2.71 -19.69
C LEU A 120 12.01 -2.47 -18.25
N LEU A 121 11.84 -3.45 -17.37
CA LEU A 121 12.13 -3.29 -15.96
C LEU A 121 13.63 -3.54 -15.67
N PRO A 122 14.29 -2.67 -14.88
CA PRO A 122 15.63 -2.96 -14.41
C PRO A 122 15.62 -4.21 -13.52
N LYS A 123 16.78 -4.86 -13.40
CA LYS A 123 16.93 -6.00 -12.50
C LYS A 123 16.52 -5.62 -11.07
N PRO A 124 15.72 -6.43 -10.37
CA PRO A 124 15.36 -6.16 -8.98
C PRO A 124 16.62 -6.22 -8.11
N TRP A 125 16.66 -5.36 -7.09
CA TRP A 125 17.75 -5.35 -6.12
C TRP A 125 17.76 -6.63 -5.27
N LEU A 126 16.59 -7.23 -5.01
CA LEU A 126 16.42 -8.55 -4.44
C LEU A 126 15.88 -9.51 -5.51
N ALA A 127 16.76 -10.31 -6.11
CA ALA A 127 16.41 -11.18 -7.23
C ALA A 127 15.80 -12.52 -6.82
N GLN A 128 16.30 -13.12 -5.73
CA GLN A 128 15.87 -14.42 -5.25
C GLN A 128 16.12 -14.57 -3.74
N VAL A 129 15.27 -15.33 -3.07
CA VAL A 129 15.46 -15.82 -1.69
C VAL A 129 15.39 -17.34 -1.69
N SER A 130 16.25 -18.01 -0.92
CA SER A 130 16.12 -19.44 -0.61
C SER A 130 15.56 -19.62 0.80
N LEU A 131 14.62 -20.54 0.98
CA LEU A 131 14.06 -20.92 2.28
C LEU A 131 14.22 -22.43 2.47
N ASP A 132 14.67 -22.83 3.66
CA ASP A 132 14.63 -24.23 4.06
C ASP A 132 13.17 -24.70 4.22
N ALA A 133 12.86 -25.92 3.78
CA ALA A 133 11.49 -26.47 3.84
C ALA A 133 10.92 -26.57 5.28
N ALA A 134 11.78 -26.62 6.30
CA ALA A 134 11.42 -26.62 7.70
C ALA A 134 11.21 -25.20 8.29
N SER A 135 11.36 -24.14 7.49
CA SER A 135 11.17 -22.76 7.96
C SER A 135 9.73 -22.53 8.44
N ASP A 136 9.58 -21.79 9.53
CA ASP A 136 8.27 -21.36 10.02
C ASP A 136 7.54 -20.50 8.97
N PRO A 137 6.29 -20.83 8.58
CA PRO A 137 5.56 -20.08 7.55
C PRO A 137 5.31 -18.62 7.91
N VAL A 138 5.07 -18.28 9.17
CA VAL A 138 4.81 -16.89 9.59
C VAL A 138 6.08 -16.07 9.50
N TRP A 139 7.22 -16.63 9.90
CA TRP A 139 8.51 -15.99 9.76
C TRP A 139 8.89 -15.79 8.29
N ALA A 140 8.69 -16.82 7.45
CA ALA A 140 8.90 -16.74 6.00
C ALA A 140 8.02 -15.65 5.35
N LEU A 141 6.72 -15.60 5.68
CA LEU A 141 5.80 -14.56 5.20
C LEU A 141 6.32 -13.16 5.49
N ASN A 142 6.68 -12.91 6.75
CA ASN A 142 7.15 -11.60 7.20
C ASN A 142 8.45 -11.20 6.52
N MET A 143 9.39 -12.13 6.38
CA MET A 143 10.67 -11.91 5.71
C MET A 143 10.51 -11.63 4.22
N LEU A 144 9.67 -12.41 3.51
CA LEU A 144 9.44 -12.22 2.08
C LEU A 144 8.77 -10.86 1.80
N CYS A 145 7.72 -10.51 2.55
CA CYS A 145 7.03 -9.23 2.37
C CYS A 145 7.95 -8.04 2.65
N ARG A 146 8.59 -8.02 3.84
CA ARG A 146 9.44 -6.89 4.26
C ARG A 146 10.77 -6.83 3.50
N GLY A 147 11.25 -7.98 3.02
CA GLY A 147 12.43 -8.05 2.15
C GLY A 147 12.20 -7.32 0.83
N VAL A 148 10.98 -7.27 0.32
CA VAL A 148 10.63 -6.50 -0.89
C VAL A 148 10.22 -5.07 -0.55
N TYR A 149 9.34 -4.90 0.43
CA TYR A 149 8.83 -3.60 0.84
C TYR A 149 8.38 -3.58 2.30
N ASP A 150 8.91 -2.61 3.05
CA ASP A 150 8.49 -2.31 4.42
C ASP A 150 7.94 -0.88 4.50
N PRO A 151 6.62 -0.68 4.67
CA PRO A 151 6.01 0.65 4.69
C PRO A 151 6.45 1.49 5.90
N ARG A 152 7.08 0.89 6.93
CA ARG A 152 7.62 1.63 8.08
C ARG A 152 8.70 2.64 7.69
N ARG A 153 9.41 2.40 6.58
CA ARG A 153 10.38 3.37 6.06
C ARG A 153 9.66 4.65 5.59
N ASP A 154 8.62 4.47 4.79
CA ASP A 154 7.86 5.58 4.21
C ASP A 154 7.09 6.33 5.30
N ASP A 155 6.59 5.62 6.32
CA ASP A 155 6.01 6.24 7.51
C ASP A 155 7.01 7.13 8.25
N ALA A 156 8.23 6.64 8.46
CA ALA A 156 9.26 7.45 9.12
C ALA A 156 9.63 8.70 8.31
N ASP A 157 9.75 8.59 6.98
CA ASP A 157 9.97 9.73 6.08
C ASP A 157 8.78 10.71 6.11
N PHE A 158 7.56 10.19 6.12
CA PHE A 158 6.33 10.96 6.21
C PHE A 158 6.25 11.74 7.52
N ARG A 159 6.48 11.12 8.68
CA ARG A 159 6.46 11.81 9.97
C ARG A 159 7.49 12.94 10.05
N ARG A 160 8.69 12.72 9.48
CA ARG A 160 9.72 13.79 9.36
C ARG A 160 9.26 14.95 8.48
N SER A 161 8.36 14.72 7.52
CA SER A 161 7.82 15.76 6.64
C SER A 161 6.74 16.63 7.29
N LEU A 162 6.15 16.18 8.41
CA LEU A 162 5.05 16.88 9.09
C LEU A 162 5.51 17.96 10.09
N THR A 163 6.77 18.40 10.01
CA THR A 163 7.31 19.48 10.87
C THR A 163 7.26 20.84 10.17
N GLY A 164 7.18 21.92 10.96
CA GLY A 164 7.18 23.29 10.44
C GLY A 164 5.77 23.84 10.21
N ASP A 165 5.64 24.86 9.35
CA ASP A 165 4.35 25.44 9.00
C ASP A 165 3.59 24.61 7.96
N THR A 166 2.28 24.89 7.82
CA THR A 166 1.39 24.19 6.89
C THR A 166 1.87 24.24 5.44
N ALA A 167 2.49 25.34 5.00
CA ALA A 167 2.96 25.46 3.62
C ALA A 167 4.15 24.53 3.36
N SER A 168 5.08 24.46 4.30
CA SER A 168 6.25 23.59 4.27
C SER A 168 5.85 22.12 4.29
N GLN A 169 4.90 21.74 5.16
CA GLN A 169 4.37 20.38 5.24
C GLN A 169 3.74 19.93 3.91
N ARG A 170 2.92 20.78 3.28
CA ARG A 170 2.29 20.48 1.97
C ARG A 170 3.33 20.25 0.88
N LEU A 171 4.36 21.10 0.82
CA LEU A 171 5.45 20.95 -0.14
C LEU A 171 6.24 19.65 0.11
N ALA A 172 6.48 19.31 1.37
CA ALA A 172 7.20 18.10 1.75
C ALA A 172 6.39 16.83 1.40
N PHE A 173 5.07 16.83 1.62
CA PHE A 173 4.16 15.76 1.21
C PHE A 173 4.30 15.43 -0.28
N ASP A 174 4.19 16.45 -1.14
CA ASP A 174 4.33 16.26 -2.58
C ASP A 174 5.78 15.92 -2.99
N ALA A 175 6.78 16.44 -2.28
CA ALA A 175 8.17 16.11 -2.55
C ALA A 175 8.50 14.63 -2.28
N LEU A 176 7.95 14.02 -1.22
CA LEU A 176 8.10 12.60 -0.94
C LEU A 176 7.53 11.72 -2.06
N ARG A 177 6.40 12.13 -2.63
CA ARG A 177 5.76 11.43 -3.76
C ARG A 177 6.56 11.59 -5.04
N LYS A 178 6.98 12.82 -5.34
CA LYS A 178 7.73 13.15 -6.56
C LYS A 178 9.08 12.43 -6.63
N HIS A 179 9.77 12.32 -5.49
CA HIS A 179 11.09 11.71 -5.41
C HIS A 179 11.05 10.31 -4.77
N TYR A 180 9.89 9.63 -4.85
CA TYR A 180 9.71 8.31 -4.26
C TYR A 180 10.72 7.31 -4.82
N PRO A 181 11.40 6.52 -3.97
CA PRO A 181 12.41 5.58 -4.42
C PRO A 181 11.83 4.47 -5.31
N SER A 182 12.70 3.82 -6.08
CA SER A 182 12.27 2.67 -6.90
C SER A 182 11.95 1.48 -6.00
N ARG A 183 10.66 1.24 -5.76
CA ARG A 183 10.12 0.10 -5.02
C ARG A 183 9.64 -0.99 -5.99
N ARG A 184 9.99 -2.25 -5.73
CA ARG A 184 9.51 -3.42 -6.50
C ARG A 184 8.27 -4.05 -5.88
N GLU A 185 7.60 -4.94 -6.62
CA GLU A 185 6.46 -5.72 -6.14
C GLU A 185 6.86 -7.15 -5.76
N ILE A 186 6.09 -7.78 -4.87
CA ILE A 186 6.33 -9.16 -4.41
C ILE A 186 6.13 -10.17 -5.55
N GLU A 187 5.27 -9.85 -6.52
CA GLU A 187 4.99 -10.70 -7.68
C GLU A 187 6.25 -11.07 -8.48
N GLY A 188 7.27 -10.21 -8.49
CA GLY A 188 8.55 -10.47 -9.17
C GLY A 188 9.59 -11.21 -8.35
N LEU A 189 9.35 -11.49 -7.06
CA LEU A 189 10.32 -12.14 -6.19
C LEU A 189 10.39 -13.63 -6.49
N LYS A 190 11.60 -14.13 -6.78
CA LYS A 190 11.84 -15.57 -6.91
C LYS A 190 12.12 -16.19 -5.53
N VAL A 191 11.44 -17.28 -5.21
CA VAL A 191 11.62 -18.01 -3.96
C VAL A 191 11.95 -19.46 -4.27
N ARG A 192 13.14 -19.90 -3.85
CA ARG A 192 13.56 -21.29 -3.90
C ARG A 192 13.26 -21.96 -2.57
N LEU A 193 12.67 -23.16 -2.62
CA LEU A 193 12.52 -24.00 -1.43
C LEU A 193 13.57 -25.10 -1.45
N GLU A 194 14.33 -25.21 -0.37
CA GLU A 194 15.30 -26.28 -0.15
C GLU A 194 14.58 -27.44 0.55
N GLY A 195 14.06 -28.37 -0.25
CA GLY A 195 13.24 -29.49 0.19
C GLY A 195 11.75 -29.33 -0.15
N GLU A 196 10.95 -30.28 0.33
CA GLU A 196 9.50 -30.31 0.04
C GLU A 196 8.70 -29.73 1.20
N SER A 197 7.99 -28.62 0.95
CA SER A 197 7.05 -28.04 1.91
C SER A 197 5.82 -27.50 1.19
N GLY A 198 4.69 -28.22 1.32
CA GLY A 198 3.42 -27.81 0.72
C GLY A 198 2.91 -26.48 1.28
N GLY A 199 3.10 -26.24 2.58
CA GLY A 199 2.70 -25.01 3.24
C GLY A 199 3.47 -23.79 2.75
N LEU A 200 4.80 -23.89 2.67
CA LEU A 200 5.62 -22.80 2.14
C LEU A 200 5.37 -22.57 0.65
N ALA A 201 5.20 -23.62 -0.15
CA ALA A 201 4.87 -23.49 -1.56
C ALA A 201 3.51 -22.81 -1.77
N GLN A 202 2.50 -23.13 -0.96
CA GLN A 202 1.20 -22.44 -0.99
C GLN A 202 1.34 -20.98 -0.60
N LEU A 203 2.11 -20.67 0.45
CA LEU A 203 2.36 -19.31 0.91
C LEU A 203 3.03 -18.45 -0.17
N VAL A 204 4.09 -18.97 -0.81
CA VAL A 204 4.81 -18.27 -1.89
C VAL A 204 3.85 -17.92 -3.03
N ARG A 205 3.01 -18.88 -3.45
CA ARG A 205 2.01 -18.65 -4.50
C ARG A 205 0.92 -17.66 -4.07
N ALA A 206 0.46 -17.72 -2.83
CA ALA A 206 -0.55 -16.80 -2.30
C ALA A 206 -0.06 -15.35 -2.23
N LEU A 207 1.25 -15.15 -2.05
CA LEU A 207 1.91 -13.84 -2.13
C LEU A 207 2.05 -13.31 -3.57
N GLY A 208 1.84 -14.15 -4.58
CA GLY A 208 2.13 -13.85 -5.98
C GLY A 208 3.60 -14.01 -6.37
N ALA A 209 4.47 -14.38 -5.42
CA ALA A 209 5.89 -14.63 -5.71
C ALA A 209 6.09 -15.88 -6.58
N VAL A 210 7.23 -15.95 -7.27
CA VAL A 210 7.54 -17.02 -8.23
C VAL A 210 8.34 -18.12 -7.54
N LEU A 211 7.76 -19.32 -7.44
CA LEU A 211 8.48 -20.50 -6.94
C LEU A 211 9.47 -21.00 -8.02
N VAL A 212 10.75 -21.17 -7.66
CA VAL A 212 11.85 -21.55 -8.57
C VAL A 212 12.77 -22.64 -8.02
#